data_AF-A0A965FRP3-F1
#
_entry.id   AF-A0A965FRP3-F1
#
_cell.length_a   1.000
_cell.length_b   1.000
_cell.length_c   1.000
_cell.angle_alpha   90.00
_cell.angle_beta   90.00
_cell.angle_gamma   90.00
#
_symmetry.space_group_name_H-M   'P 1'
#
loop_
_entity.id
_entity.type
_entity.pdbx_description
1 polymer ?
#
loop_
_entity_poly.entity_id
_entity_poly.type
_entity_poly.pdbx_seq_one_letter_code
_entity_poly.pdbx_strand_id
1 'polypeptide(L)' 'MKGKSVKTAVRKAAKKPARGLSLLVATRKGAWLLHGDATRKDWRVEGPHFLGQIVSHMVLDPR' A
#
# COMPACT_ATOMS: atom_id res chain seq x y z
N MET A 1 12.04 -51.77 -14.56
CA MET A 1 12.54 -50.38 -14.59
C MET A 1 11.41 -49.48 -14.09
N LYS A 2 11.64 -48.72 -13.02
CA LYS A 2 10.59 -48.05 -12.21
C LYS A 2 10.07 -46.79 -12.91
N GLY A 3 8.76 -46.70 -13.11
CA GLY A 3 8.07 -45.49 -13.59
C GLY A 3 8.11 -44.39 -12.53
N LYS A 4 8.63 -43.21 -12.90
CA LYS A 4 8.63 -42.03 -12.03
C LYS A 4 7.30 -41.28 -12.20
N SER A 5 6.50 -41.25 -11.14
CA SER A 5 5.32 -40.38 -11.02
C SER A 5 5.77 -38.93 -10.81
N VAL A 6 5.37 -38.04 -11.71
CA VAL A 6 5.54 -36.59 -11.54
C VAL A 6 4.36 -36.10 -10.68
N LYS A 7 4.64 -35.65 -9.46
CA LYS A 7 3.65 -34.99 -8.60
C LYS A 7 3.51 -33.54 -9.02
N THR A 8 2.41 -33.21 -9.68
CA THR A 8 2.04 -31.82 -9.97
C THR A 8 1.65 -31.11 -8.68
N ALA A 9 2.54 -30.26 -8.15
CA ALA A 9 2.21 -29.37 -7.04
C ALA A 9 1.29 -28.26 -7.54
N VAL A 10 0.08 -28.19 -6.98
CA VAL A 10 -0.86 -27.09 -7.24
C VAL A 10 -0.25 -25.81 -6.67
N ARG A 11 0.19 -24.90 -7.54
CA ARG A 11 0.67 -23.57 -7.13
C ARG A 11 -0.52 -22.79 -6.58
N LYS A 12 -0.45 -22.42 -5.29
CA LYS A 12 -1.45 -21.54 -4.64
C LYS A 12 -1.46 -20.22 -5.40
N ALA A 13 -2.62 -19.82 -5.94
CA ALA A 13 -2.76 -18.57 -6.67
C ALA A 13 -2.33 -17.39 -5.77
N ALA A 14 -1.41 -16.57 -6.26
CA ALA A 14 -0.97 -15.38 -5.55
C ALA A 14 -2.16 -14.44 -5.35
N LYS A 15 -2.36 -13.99 -4.10
CA LYS A 15 -3.42 -13.04 -3.75
C LYS A 15 -3.15 -11.76 -4.55
N LYS A 16 -4.08 -11.37 -5.43
CA LYS A 16 -3.99 -10.10 -6.15
C LYS A 16 -3.73 -9.01 -5.10
N PRO A 17 -2.68 -8.17 -5.24
CA PRO A 17 -2.44 -7.14 -4.25
C PRO A 17 -3.72 -6.31 -4.15
N ALA A 18 -4.26 -6.20 -2.93
CA ALA A 18 -5.36 -5.30 -2.68
C ALA A 18 -4.93 -3.92 -3.18
N ARG A 19 -5.84 -3.19 -3.85
CA ARG A 19 -5.57 -1.80 -4.23
C ARG A 19 -5.05 -1.07 -2.98
N GLY A 20 -3.84 -0.52 -3.07
CA GLY A 20 -3.20 0.14 -1.94
C GLY A 20 -4.08 1.26 -1.40
N LEU A 21 -4.27 1.32 -0.09
CA LEU A 21 -5.00 2.40 0.56
C LEU A 21 -3.99 3.46 0.98
N SER A 22 -4.21 4.70 0.54
CA SER A 22 -3.41 5.84 0.99
C SER A 22 -4.34 6.93 1.51
N LEU A 23 -4.01 7.49 2.67
CA LEU A 23 -4.60 8.72 3.18
C LEU A 23 -3.61 9.87 2.96
N LEU A 24 -4.11 10.96 2.38
CA LEU A 24 -3.34 12.19 2.17
C LEU A 24 -3.67 13.17 3.29
N VAL A 25 -2.68 13.50 4.11
CA VAL A 25 -2.87 14.33 5.30
C VAL A 25 -2.15 15.67 5.12
N ALA A 26 -2.94 16.71 4.88
CA ALA A 26 -2.50 18.09 4.78
C ALA A 26 -2.59 18.77 6.15
N THR A 27 -1.51 19.42 6.61
CA THR A 27 -1.50 20.12 7.90
C THR A 27 -0.74 21.45 7.81
N ARG A 28 -0.78 22.23 8.89
CA ARG A 28 0.02 23.45 9.02
C ARG A 28 1.54 23.24 9.17
N LYS A 29 2.01 21.99 9.29
CA LYS A 29 3.43 21.65 9.47
C LYS A 29 4.03 20.89 8.28
N GLY A 30 3.24 20.60 7.25
CA GLY A 30 3.65 19.83 6.08
C GLY A 30 2.56 18.87 5.62
N ALA A 31 2.97 17.89 4.81
CA ALA A 31 2.15 16.83 4.25
C ALA A 31 2.67 15.44 4.66
N TRP A 32 1.75 14.51 4.88
CA TRP A 32 2.04 13.10 5.17
C TRP A 32 1.21 12.18 4.29
N LEU A 33 1.77 11.03 3.93
CA LEU A 33 1.04 9.91 3.34
C LEU A 33 0.99 8.77 4.34
N LEU A 34 -0.22 8.27 4.60
CA LEU A 34 -0.41 7.09 5.43
C LEU A 34 -0.85 5.94 4.52
N HIS A 35 -0.01 4.92 4.43
CA HIS A 35 -0.30 3.71 3.67
C HIS A 35 -0.91 2.67 4.59
N GLY A 36 -2.16 2.32 4.33
CA GLY A 36 -2.91 1.32 5.07
C GLY A 36 -2.84 -0.04 4.39
N ASP A 37 -2.87 -1.09 5.20
CA ASP A 37 -3.07 -2.45 4.71
C ASP A 37 -4.53 -2.68 4.24
N ALA A 38 -4.79 -3.85 3.65
CA ALA A 38 -6.12 -4.20 3.14
C ALA A 38 -7.20 -4.26 4.24
N THR A 39 -6.80 -4.54 5.50
CA THR A 39 -7.73 -4.62 6.64
C THR A 39 -7.90 -3.29 7.37
N ARG A 40 -7.13 -2.26 6.99
CA ARG A 40 -7.09 -0.92 7.61
C ARG A 40 -6.69 -0.93 9.09
N LYS A 41 -5.87 -1.90 9.49
CA LYS A 41 -5.38 -2.07 10.86
C LYS A 41 -3.95 -1.62 11.02
N ASP A 42 -3.11 -1.94 10.04
CA ASP A 42 -1.70 -1.60 10.06
C ASP A 42 -1.44 -0.43 9.11
N TRP A 43 -0.69 0.55 9.61
CA TRP A 43 -0.43 1.80 8.90
C TRP A 43 1.05 2.12 8.90
N ARG A 44 1.59 2.39 7.71
CA ARG A 44 2.92 2.95 7.53
C ARG A 44 2.79 4.44 7.26
N VAL A 45 3.55 5.24 8.00
CA VAL A 45 3.58 6.70 7.86
C VAL A 45 4.78 7.11 7.01
N GLU A 46 4.55 7.99 6.04
CA GLU A 46 5.58 8.65 5.23
C GLU A 46 5.45 10.18 5.33
N GLY A 47 6.60 10.86 5.33
CA GLY A 47 6.71 12.31 5.48
C GLY A 47 7.62 12.71 6.65
N PRO A 48 7.66 14.02 7.01
CA PRO A 48 6.91 15.12 6.40
C PRO A 48 7.47 15.52 5.02
N HIS A 49 6.58 15.65 4.04
CA HIS A 49 6.86 16.39 2.82
C HIS A 49 6.59 17.87 3.07
N PHE A 50 7.47 18.75 2.57
CA PHE A 50 7.37 20.21 2.77
C PHE A 50 7.28 20.61 4.26
N LEU A 51 8.21 20.09 5.07
CA LEU A 51 8.26 20.41 6.51
C LEU A 51 8.29 21.92 6.76
N GLY A 52 7.43 22.38 7.67
CA GLY A 52 7.30 23.78 8.05
C GLY A 52 6.35 24.61 7.17
N GLN A 53 5.87 24.05 6.06
CA GLN A 53 4.87 24.69 5.21
C GLN A 53 3.44 24.36 5.67
N ILE A 54 2.51 25.28 5.41
CA ILE A 54 1.07 25.01 5.57
C ILE A 54 0.54 24.39 4.29
N VAL A 55 0.14 23.13 4.37
CA VAL A 55 -0.57 22.43 3.30
C VAL A 55 -2.06 22.44 3.63
N SER A 56 -2.87 23.07 2.78
CA SER A 56 -4.31 23.21 3.01
C SER A 56 -5.12 22.01 2.53
N HIS A 57 -4.76 21.43 1.38
CA HIS A 57 -5.48 20.31 0.78
C HIS A 57 -4.57 19.49 -0.13
N MET A 58 -4.81 18.18 -0.19
CA MET A 58 -4.09 17.25 -1.07
C MET A 58 -5.10 16.35 -1.78
N VAL A 59 -4.94 16.18 -3.08
CA VAL A 59 -5.81 15.35 -3.92
C VAL A 59 -4.94 14.46 -4.77
N LEU A 60 -5.25 13.16 -4.79
CA LEU A 60 -4.69 12.24 -5.75
C LEU A 60 -5.47 12.39 -7.07
N ASP A 61 -4.76 12.57 -8.19
CA ASP A 61 -5.41 12.49 -9.51
C ASP A 61 -5.96 11.06 -9.69
N PRO A 62 -7.27 10.89 -10.00
CA PRO A 62 -7.89 9.56 -10.13
C PRO A 62 -7.58 8.84 -11.44
N ARG A 63 -6.82 9.48 -12.36
CA ARG A 63 -6.41 8.89 -13.64
C ARG A 63 -5.25 7.92 -13.46
#